data_AF-A0A530L5U1-F1
#
_entry.id   AF-A0A530L5U1-F1
#
_cell.length_a   1.000
_cell.length_b   1.000
_cell.length_c   1.000
_cell.angle_alpha   90.00
_cell.angle_beta   90.00
_cell.angle_gamma   90.00
#
_symmetry.space_group_name_H-M   'P 1'
#
loop_
_entity.id
_entity.type
_entity.pdbx_description
1 polymer ?
#
loop_
_entity_poly.entity_id
_entity_poly.type
_entity_poly.pdbx_seq_one_letter_code
_entity_poly.pdbx_strand_id
1 'polypeptide(L)'
;VYVERKGPVLAVHTRAAPQLLAPAIQLVEQALARLPKGYRVLPGNAGVELMPLEAVKGAAIRRFMDIPPFVGRRPIFLGDDTSD
;
A
#
# COMPACT_ATOMS: atom_id res chain seq x y z
N VAL A 1 -10.12 11.16 11.28
CA VAL A 1 -8.91 10.77 10.52
C VAL A 1 -7.94 10.12 11.48
N TYR A 2 -7.36 8.97 11.12
CA TYR A 2 -6.37 8.27 11.94
C TYR A 2 -5.11 8.04 11.10
N VAL A 3 -3.94 8.29 11.67
CA VAL A 3 -2.65 8.11 10.99
C VAL A 3 -1.95 6.92 11.62
N GLU A 4 -1.67 5.90 10.81
CA GLU A 4 -1.06 4.65 11.24
C GLU A 4 0.34 4.52 10.65
N ARG A 5 1.31 4.17 11.49
CA ARG A 5 2.68 3.89 11.08
C ARG A 5 2.91 2.38 11.06
N LYS A 6 3.14 1.81 9.88
CA LYS A 6 3.38 0.38 9.62
C LYS A 6 4.82 0.17 9.12
N GLY A 7 5.80 0.44 9.97
CA GLY A 7 7.21 0.39 9.59
C GLY A 7 7.52 1.40 8.47
N PRO A 8 7.96 0.96 7.27
CA PRO A 8 8.25 1.87 6.17
C PRO A 8 6.99 2.42 5.49
N VAL A 9 5.78 1.98 5.87
CA VAL A 9 4.50 2.43 5.30
C VAL A 9 3.79 3.38 6.27
N LEU A 10 3.19 4.45 5.73
CA LEU A 10 2.28 5.33 6.45
C LEU A 10 0.88 5.22 5.84
N ALA A 11 -0.13 4.94 6.65
CA ALA A 11 -1.53 4.90 6.21
C ALA A 11 -2.33 6.04 6.85
N VAL A 12 -3.13 6.74 6.05
CA VAL A 12 -4.08 7.75 6.52
C VAL A 12 -5.48 7.22 6.31
N HIS A 13 -6.18 6.96 7.41
CA HIS A 13 -7.52 6.40 7.43
C HIS A 13 -8.57 7.50 7.52
N THR A 14 -9.52 7.50 6.58
CA THR A 14 -10.61 8.48 6.48
C THR A 14 -11.99 7.86 6.63
N ARG A 15 -12.11 6.57 6.99
CA ARG A 15 -13.41 5.88 7.17
C ARG A 15 -14.40 6.64 8.07
N ALA A 16 -13.92 7.21 9.18
CA ALA A 16 -14.75 7.98 10.10
C ALA A 16 -15.08 9.41 9.61
N ALA A 17 -14.48 9.85 8.50
CA ALA A 17 -14.70 11.15 7.87
C ALA A 17 -14.43 11.06 6.35
N PRO A 18 -15.28 10.37 5.57
CA PRO A 18 -15.04 10.08 4.16
C PRO A 18 -14.80 11.32 3.28
N GLN A 19 -15.41 12.45 3.64
CA GLN A 19 -15.23 13.75 2.98
C GLN A 19 -13.77 14.24 2.98
N LEU A 20 -12.92 13.67 3.84
CA LEU A 20 -11.51 14.03 3.95
C LEU A 20 -10.60 13.14 3.08
N LEU A 21 -11.13 12.16 2.34
CA LEU A 21 -10.32 11.27 1.49
C LEU A 21 -9.55 12.03 0.40
N ALA A 22 -10.24 12.85 -0.40
CA ALA A 22 -9.59 13.62 -1.46
C ALA A 22 -8.53 14.62 -0.92
N PRO A 23 -8.81 15.41 0.13
CA PRO A 23 -7.79 16.22 0.79
C PRO A 23 -6.60 15.41 1.32
N ALA A 24 -6.85 14.22 1.89
CA ALA A 24 -5.78 13.35 2.40
C ALA A 24 -4.87 12.84 1.27
N ILE A 25 -5.44 12.43 0.14
CA ILE A 25 -4.68 12.02 -1.05
C ILE A 25 -3.77 13.15 -1.52
N GLN A 26 -4.33 14.35 -1.71
CA GLN A 26 -3.55 15.52 -2.13
C GLN A 26 -2.41 15.85 -1.16
N LEU A 27 -2.66 15.78 0.15
CA LEU A 27 -1.63 16.03 1.16
C LEU A 27 -0.50 15.00 1.07
N VAL A 28 -0.83 13.72 0.88
CA VAL A 28 0.17 12.65 0.76
C VAL A 28 0.97 12.76 -0.54
N GLU A 29 0.34 13.16 -1.66
CA GLU A 29 1.04 13.43 -2.91
C GLU A 29 2.02 14.61 -2.79
N GLN A 30 1.61 15.69 -2.13
CA GLN A 30 2.50 16.83 -1.83
C GLN A 30 3.66 16.42 -0.93
N ALA A 31 3.41 15.54 0.05
CA ALA A 31 4.46 14.99 0.90
C ALA A 31 5.44 14.13 0.11
N LEU A 32 4.95 13.31 -0.83
CA LEU A 32 5.79 12.45 -1.69
C LEU A 32 6.84 13.28 -2.46
N ALA A 33 6.46 14.46 -2.96
CA ALA A 33 7.38 15.36 -3.66
C ALA A 33 8.58 15.84 -2.80
N ARG A 34 8.48 15.70 -1.47
CA ARG A 34 9.52 16.11 -0.50
C ARG A 34 10.30 14.95 0.09
N LEU A 35 9.93 13.71 -0.24
CA LEU A 35 10.57 12.50 0.30
C LEU A 35 11.66 12.00 -0.65
N PRO A 36 12.61 11.18 -0.14
CA PRO A 36 13.55 10.46 -0.99
C PRO A 36 12.82 9.65 -2.06
N LYS A 37 13.46 9.52 -3.23
CA LYS A 37 12.99 8.61 -4.28
C LYS A 37 12.84 7.20 -3.71
N GLY A 38 11.83 6.47 -4.15
CA GLY A 38 11.57 5.10 -3.69
C GLY A 38 10.23 4.90 -3.00
N TYR A 39 9.40 5.94 -2.90
CA TYR A 39 8.03 5.86 -2.36
C TYR A 39 6.97 6.08 -3.44
N ARG A 40 5.77 5.58 -3.21
CA ARG A 40 4.55 5.87 -3.98
C ARG A 40 3.35 6.09 -3.08
N VAL A 41 2.38 6.80 -3.63
CA VAL A 41 1.04 6.93 -3.04
C VAL A 41 0.16 5.81 -3.60
N LEU A 42 -0.61 5.17 -2.73
CA LEU A 42 -1.61 4.18 -3.07
C LEU A 42 -2.96 4.64 -2.50
N PRO A 43 -3.86 5.17 -3.34
CA PRO A 43 -5.21 5.51 -2.93
C PRO A 43 -6.00 4.22 -2.67
N GLY A 44 -6.74 4.18 -1.57
CA GLY A 44 -7.69 3.12 -1.27
C GLY A 44 -9.10 3.67 -1.05
N ASN A 45 -10.06 2.78 -0.85
CA ASN A 45 -11.48 3.14 -0.70
C ASN A 45 -11.80 3.92 0.59
N ALA A 46 -10.98 3.77 1.63
CA ALA A 46 -11.23 4.34 2.96
C ALA A 46 -10.01 5.09 3.54
N GLY A 47 -9.04 5.40 2.69
CA GLY A 47 -7.79 5.99 3.09
C GLY A 47 -6.76 6.07 1.95
N VAL A 48 -5.56 6.49 2.30
CA VAL A 48 -4.42 6.56 1.38
C VAL A 48 -3.18 6.06 2.09
N GLU A 49 -2.37 5.27 1.39
CA GLU A 49 -1.08 4.78 1.88
C GLU A 49 0.07 5.44 1.14
N LEU A 50 1.15 5.69 1.87
CA LEU A 50 2.46 6.09 1.37
C LEU A 50 3.43 4.96 1.70
N MET A 51 3.96 4.30 0.67
CA MET A 51 4.71 3.06 0.82
C MET A 51 5.91 2.99 -0.13
N PRO A 52 6.93 2.15 0.17
CA PRO A 52 8.03 1.93 -0.76
C PRO A 52 7.57 1.31 -2.10
N LEU A 53 8.29 1.59 -3.18
CA LEU A 53 7.96 1.07 -4.53
C LEU A 53 7.98 -0.46 -4.58
N GLU A 54 8.90 -1.07 -3.84
CA GLU A 54 9.10 -2.52 -3.74
C GLU A 54 8.05 -3.24 -2.90
N ALA A 55 7.25 -2.50 -2.11
CA ALA A 55 6.21 -3.05 -1.25
C ALA A 55 4.96 -3.44 -2.07
N VAL A 56 5.10 -4.40 -2.98
CA VAL A 56 4.04 -4.96 -3.82
C VAL A 56 3.74 -6.41 -3.41
N LYS A 57 2.46 -6.75 -3.25
CA LYS A 57 2.01 -8.11 -2.89
C LYS A 57 2.48 -9.15 -3.91
N GLY A 58 2.47 -8.80 -5.20
CA GLY A 58 3.00 -9.66 -6.27
C GLY A 58 4.49 -10.01 -6.12
N ALA A 59 5.34 -9.14 -5.55
CA ALA A 59 6.73 -9.48 -5.28
C ALA A 59 6.87 -10.42 -4.09
N ALA A 60 6.03 -10.25 -3.06
CA ALA A 60 5.95 -11.20 -1.96
C ALA A 60 5.52 -12.59 -2.46
N ILE A 61 4.48 -12.67 -3.31
CA ILE A 61 4.02 -13.93 -3.91
C ILE A 61 5.16 -14.59 -4.70
N ARG A 62 5.85 -13.85 -5.57
CA ARG A 62 7.00 -14.37 -6.33
C ARG A 62 8.08 -14.93 -5.41
N ARG A 63 8.44 -14.19 -4.36
CA ARG A 63 9.41 -14.65 -3.35
C ARG A 63 8.94 -15.93 -2.63
N PHE A 64 7.64 -16.06 -2.34
CA PHE A 64 7.10 -17.29 -1.78
C PHE A 64 7.27 -18.46 -2.75
N MET A 65 7.01 -18.26 -4.04
CA MET A 65 7.15 -19.33 -5.04
C MET A 65 8.59 -19.86 -5.21
N ASP A 66 9.59 -19.11 -4.72
CA ASP A 66 11.00 -19.51 -4.72
C ASP A 66 11.43 -20.27 -3.45
N ILE A 67 10.54 -20.47 -2.47
CA ILE A 67 10.87 -21.16 -1.19
C ILE A 67 9.93 -22.35 -0.90
N PRO A 68 10.43 -23.42 -0.24
CA PRO A 68 9.58 -24.51 0.20
C PRO A 68 8.50 -24.02 1.21
N PRO A 69 7.29 -24.60 1.23
CA PRO A 69 6.79 -25.69 0.37
C PRO A 69 6.10 -25.23 -0.93
N PHE A 70 6.23 -23.95 -1.30
CA PHE A 70 5.51 -23.36 -2.43
C PHE A 70 6.15 -23.64 -3.80
N VAL A 71 7.45 -23.96 -3.83
CA VAL A 71 8.18 -24.30 -5.06
C VAL A 71 7.43 -25.35 -5.89
N GLY A 72 7.30 -25.09 -7.20
CA GLY A 72 6.66 -25.98 -8.16
C GLY A 72 5.14 -26.04 -8.10
N ARG A 73 4.50 -25.29 -7.18
CA ARG A 73 3.02 -25.20 -7.11
C ARG A 73 2.49 -24.10 -8.01
N ARG A 74 1.17 -24.10 -8.24
CA ARG A 74 0.46 -23.00 -8.89
C ARG A 74 -0.05 -22.02 -7.81
N PRO A 75 0.34 -20.73 -7.84
CA PRO A 75 -0.19 -19.76 -6.89
C PRO A 75 -1.66 -19.46 -7.22
N ILE A 76 -2.49 -19.38 -6.18
CA ILE A 76 -3.86 -18.86 -6.23
C ILE A 76 -3.91 -17.70 -5.24
N PHE A 77 -4.27 -16.52 -5.72
CA PHE A 77 -4.37 -15.31 -4.92
C PHE A 77 -5.74 -14.67 -5.15
N LEU A 78 -6.38 -14.23 -4.06
CA LEU A 78 -7.68 -13.57 -4.08
C LEU A 78 -7.54 -12.26 -3.29
N GLY A 79 -7.98 -11.15 -3.88
CA GLY A 79 -7.91 -9.82 -3.30
C GLY A 79 -9.21 -9.05 -3.43
N ASP A 80 -9.33 -7.97 -2.67
CA ASP A 80 -10.54 -7.14 -2.55
C ASP A 80 -10.28 -5.64 -2.79
N ASP A 81 -9.01 -5.22 -2.90
CA ASP A 81 -8.63 -3.82 -3.06
C ASP A 81 -7.66 -3.61 -4.23
N THR A 82 -7.45 -2.36 -4.63
CA THR A 82 -6.58 -1.93 -5.73
C THR A 82 -5.12 -2.39 -5.57
N SER A 83 -4.71 -2.67 -4.33
CA SER A 83 -3.37 -3.12 -3.98
C SER A 83 -3.07 -4.60 -4.32
N ASP A 84 -4.12 -5.38 -4.57
CA ASP A 84 -4.09 -6.82 -4.86
C ASP A 84 -3.85 -7.09 -6.35
#